data_AF-A0A8T6CID2-F1
#
_entry.id   AF-A0A8T6CID2-F1
#
_cell.length_a   1.000
_cell.length_b   1.000
_cell.length_c   1.000
_cell.angle_alpha   90.00
_cell.angle_beta   90.00
_cell.angle_gamma   90.00
#
_symmetry.space_group_name_H-M   'P 1'
#
loop_
_entity.id
_entity.type
_entity.pdbx_description
1 polymer ?
#
loop_
_entity_poly.entity_id
_entity_poly.type
_entity_poly.pdbx_seq_one_letter_code
_entity_poly.pdbx_strand_id
1 'polypeptide(L)'
;MLTIAGSRRPTRFVTPPWMRGRLALAALAVLGTLLAACAGSAPVAETDPVVSGIPFVDGERYVYRLVDLDGVDVGAGTFTTGRDDGTWVLTQTYENDQGVVVDESIVVV
;
A
#
# COMPACT_ATOMS: atom_id res chain seq x y z
N MET A 1 -55.77 21.17 41.50
CA MET A 1 -55.50 19.73 41.70
C MET A 1 -54.23 19.42 40.93
N LEU A 2 -53.09 19.29 41.63
CA LEU A 2 -51.75 19.23 41.03
C LEU A 2 -51.22 17.79 41.16
N THR A 3 -51.05 17.07 40.05
CA THR A 3 -50.53 15.71 40.05
C THR A 3 -49.05 15.73 39.65
N ILE A 4 -48.17 15.41 40.61
CA ILE A 4 -46.72 15.29 40.39
C ILE A 4 -46.45 13.89 39.81
N ALA A 5 -46.00 13.83 38.55
CA ALA A 5 -45.57 12.60 37.90
C ALA A 5 -44.16 12.24 38.40
N GLY A 6 -44.03 11.07 39.03
CA GLY A 6 -42.80 10.58 39.65
C GLY A 6 -41.67 10.32 38.65
N SER A 7 -40.48 10.81 38.99
CA SER A 7 -39.22 10.53 38.30
C SER A 7 -38.83 9.06 38.51
N ARG A 8 -38.93 8.23 37.47
CA ARG A 8 -38.30 6.90 37.48
C ARG A 8 -36.79 7.06 37.31
N ARG A 9 -36.00 6.64 38.30
CA ARG A 9 -34.54 6.57 38.19
C ARG A 9 -34.16 5.56 37.10
N PRO A 10 -33.16 5.84 36.25
CA PRO A 10 -32.63 4.87 35.31
C PRO A 10 -31.95 3.74 36.09
N THR A 11 -32.44 2.52 35.91
CA THR A 11 -31.76 1.30 36.34
C THR A 11 -30.42 1.22 35.61
N ARG A 12 -29.32 1.41 36.34
CA ARG A 12 -27.98 1.09 35.84
C ARG A 12 -27.94 -0.41 35.59
N PHE A 13 -27.89 -0.81 34.32
CA PHE A 13 -27.57 -2.18 33.94
C PHE A 13 -26.13 -2.47 34.36
N VAL A 14 -25.98 -3.09 35.53
CA VAL A 14 -24.71 -3.63 36.00
C VAL A 14 -24.49 -4.94 35.26
N THR A 15 -23.71 -4.90 34.18
CA THR A 15 -23.27 -6.12 33.50
C THR A 15 -22.41 -6.95 34.46
N PRO A 16 -22.79 -8.21 34.71
CA PRO A 16 -22.09 -9.03 35.68
C PRO A 16 -20.67 -9.37 35.19
N PRO A 17 -19.69 -9.53 36.11
CA PRO A 17 -18.27 -9.62 35.78
C PRO A 17 -17.91 -10.81 34.87
N TRP A 18 -18.71 -11.88 34.89
CA TRP A 18 -18.53 -13.06 34.04
C TRP A 18 -18.90 -12.83 32.56
N MET A 19 -19.68 -11.79 32.22
CA MET A 19 -19.97 -11.43 30.82
C MET A 19 -18.90 -10.51 30.20
N ARG A 20 -18.08 -9.85 31.02
CA ARG A 20 -17.06 -8.89 30.55
C ARG A 20 -15.93 -9.57 29.76
N GLY A 21 -15.54 -10.78 30.17
CA GLY A 21 -14.51 -11.56 29.45
C GLY A 21 -14.95 -12.01 28.06
N ARG A 22 -16.23 -12.38 27.90
CA ARG A 22 -16.78 -12.80 26.60
C ARG A 22 -16.93 -11.64 25.62
N LEU A 23 -17.27 -10.45 26.10
CA LEU A 23 -17.33 -9.23 25.28
C LEU A 23 -15.95 -8.77 24.80
N ALA A 24 -14.93 -8.86 25.66
CA ALA A 24 -13.56 -8.53 25.29
C ALA A 24 -13.00 -9.47 24.21
N LEU A 25 -13.25 -10.78 24.33
CA LEU A 25 -12.88 -11.77 23.32
C LEU A 25 -13.57 -11.52 21.98
N ALA A 26 -14.87 -11.19 21.99
CA ALA A 26 -15.59 -10.86 20.76
C ALA A 26 -15.03 -9.59 20.09
N ALA A 27 -14.71 -8.55 20.87
CA ALA A 27 -14.11 -7.33 20.33
C ALA A 27 -12.74 -7.58 19.72
N LEU A 28 -11.90 -8.42 20.34
CA LEU A 28 -10.60 -8.81 19.80
C LEU A 28 -10.73 -9.63 18.52
N ALA A 29 -11.70 -10.55 18.44
CA ALA A 29 -11.94 -11.33 17.23
C ALA A 29 -12.41 -10.45 16.05
N VAL A 30 -13.31 -9.49 16.31
CA VAL A 30 -13.75 -8.52 15.29
C VAL A 30 -12.58 -7.63 14.85
N LEU A 31 -11.74 -7.16 15.78
CA LEU A 31 -10.58 -6.35 15.41
C LEU A 31 -9.56 -7.15 14.59
N GLY A 32 -9.32 -8.41 14.95
CA GLY A 32 -8.42 -9.30 14.19
C GLY A 32 -8.90 -9.54 12.76
N THR A 33 -10.21 -9.73 12.56
CA THR A 33 -10.79 -9.90 11.22
C THR A 33 -10.74 -8.60 10.40
N LEU A 34 -10.92 -7.43 11.02
CA LEU A 34 -10.79 -6.13 10.35
C LEU A 34 -9.34 -5.84 9.92
N LEU A 35 -8.36 -6.19 10.76
CA LEU A 35 -6.93 -6.02 10.42
C LEU A 35 -6.50 -6.96 9.30
N ALA A 36 -7.00 -8.19 9.26
CA ALA A 36 -6.73 -9.12 8.16
C ALA A 36 -7.34 -8.65 6.83
N ALA A 37 -8.47 -7.95 6.86
CA ALA A 37 -9.10 -7.39 5.65
C ALA A 37 -8.31 -6.20 5.05
N CYS A 38 -7.60 -5.44 5.88
CA CYS A 38 -6.73 -4.36 5.39
C CYS A 38 -5.37 -4.85 4.87
N ALA A 39 -4.97 -6.08 5.20
CA ALA A 39 -3.77 -6.72 4.67
C ALA A 39 -4.01 -7.34 3.28
N GLY A 40 -4.84 -6.69 2.46
CA GLY A 40 -5.08 -7.09 1.08
C GLY A 40 -3.74 -7.12 0.33
N SER A 41 -3.34 -8.31 -0.10
CA SER A 41 -2.22 -8.49 -1.02
C SER A 41 -2.47 -7.66 -2.26
N ALA A 42 -1.57 -6.73 -2.57
CA ALA A 42 -1.60 -6.03 -3.85
C ALA A 42 -1.67 -7.08 -4.98
N PRO A 43 -2.60 -6.94 -5.94
CA PRO A 43 -2.67 -7.88 -7.05
C PRO A 43 -1.35 -7.82 -7.82
N VAL A 44 -0.62 -8.94 -7.84
CA VAL A 44 0.54 -9.11 -8.72
C VAL A 44 -0.04 -9.50 -10.08
N ALA A 45 -0.06 -8.56 -11.01
CA ALA A 45 -0.43 -8.85 -12.38
C ALA A 45 0.72 -9.60 -13.06
N GLU A 46 0.38 -10.63 -13.83
CA GLU A 46 1.33 -11.30 -14.72
C GLU A 46 1.78 -10.29 -15.78
N THR A 47 3.09 -10.15 -15.95
CA THR A 47 3.67 -9.19 -16.91
C THR A 47 4.21 -9.97 -18.10
N ASP A 48 3.73 -9.62 -19.29
CA ASP A 48 4.28 -10.15 -20.53
C ASP A 48 5.44 -9.28 -21.01
N PRO A 49 6.49 -9.87 -21.62
CA PRO A 49 7.57 -9.10 -22.23
C PRO A 49 7.03 -8.20 -23.35
N VAL A 50 7.22 -6.88 -23.22
CA VAL A 50 6.85 -5.92 -24.28
C VAL A 50 7.74 -6.09 -25.52
N VAL A 51 9.00 -6.51 -25.32
CA VAL A 51 10.01 -6.71 -26.36
C VAL A 51 10.90 -7.91 -26.00
N SER A 52 11.36 -8.66 -27.01
CA SER A 52 12.23 -9.83 -26.80
C SER A 52 13.69 -9.48 -26.51
N GLY A 53 14.13 -8.27 -26.88
CA GLY A 53 15.47 -7.80 -26.65
C GLY A 53 15.70 -6.44 -27.30
N ILE A 54 16.33 -5.53 -26.56
CA ILE A 54 16.79 -4.24 -27.06
C ILE A 54 18.32 -4.24 -26.92
N PRO A 55 19.08 -3.96 -27.99
CA PRO A 55 20.52 -3.80 -27.86
C PRO A 55 20.82 -2.53 -27.05
N PHE A 56 21.38 -2.69 -25.85
CA PHE A 56 21.77 -1.56 -25.03
C PHE A 56 23.02 -0.86 -25.56
N VAL A 57 22.99 0.45 -25.53
CA VAL A 57 24.17 1.30 -25.77
C VAL A 57 24.74 1.75 -24.41
N ASP A 58 26.05 1.92 -24.34
CA ASP A 58 26.68 2.47 -23.13
C ASP A 58 26.27 3.95 -22.95
N GLY A 59 25.80 4.30 -21.75
CA GLY A 59 25.28 5.61 -21.42
C GLY A 59 23.87 5.90 -21.93
N GLU A 60 23.14 4.88 -22.40
CA GLU A 60 21.77 5.06 -22.88
C GLU A 60 20.82 5.42 -21.73
N ARG A 61 19.87 6.32 -21.99
CA ARG A 61 18.90 6.78 -21.00
C ARG A 61 17.49 6.75 -21.58
N TYR A 62 16.62 6.03 -20.89
CA TYR A 62 15.20 5.92 -21.17
C TYR A 62 14.41 6.58 -20.04
N VAL A 63 13.53 7.51 -20.39
CA VAL A 63 12.63 8.17 -19.43
C VAL A 63 11.20 7.85 -19.84
N TYR A 64 10.41 7.37 -18.89
CA TYR A 64 9.01 7.03 -19.11
C TYR A 64 8.14 7.60 -17.99
N ARG A 65 6.87 7.86 -18.31
CA ARG A 65 5.85 8.27 -17.34
C ARG A 65 5.06 7.06 -16.91
N LEU A 66 4.71 7.02 -15.64
CA LEU A 66 3.80 6.05 -15.06
C LEU A 66 2.43 6.71 -14.99
N VAL A 67 1.46 6.09 -15.64
CA VAL A 67 0.06 6.53 -15.58
C VAL A 67 -0.79 5.40 -15.03
N ASP A 68 -1.78 5.75 -14.22
CA ASP A 68 -2.76 4.78 -13.73
C ASP A 68 -3.82 4.43 -14.79
N LEU A 69 -4.80 3.61 -14.42
CA LEU A 69 -5.88 3.16 -15.30
C LEU A 69 -6.79 4.30 -15.78
N ASP A 70 -6.86 5.39 -15.02
CA ASP A 70 -7.64 6.58 -15.36
C ASP A 70 -6.80 7.59 -16.17
N GLY A 71 -5.52 7.27 -16.42
CA GLY A 71 -4.58 8.11 -17.16
C GLY A 71 -3.95 9.22 -16.30
N VAL A 72 -4.08 9.14 -14.97
CA VAL A 72 -3.47 10.09 -14.05
C VAL A 72 -1.97 9.81 -13.94
N ASP A 73 -1.16 10.86 -14.02
CA ASP A 73 0.28 10.76 -13.81
C ASP A 73 0.57 10.43 -12.34
N VAL A 74 1.23 9.29 -12.11
CA VAL A 74 1.60 8.83 -10.76
C VAL A 74 3.10 8.87 -10.53
N GLY A 75 3.88 9.30 -11.53
CA GLY A 75 5.33 9.40 -11.42
C GLY A 75 6.08 9.13 -12.72
N ALA A 76 7.38 9.00 -12.59
CA ALA A 76 8.28 8.74 -13.71
C ALA A 76 9.33 7.70 -13.35
N GLY A 77 9.76 6.94 -14.35
CA GLY A 77 10.93 6.08 -14.24
C GLY A 77 12.02 6.56 -15.19
N THR A 78 13.25 6.57 -14.68
CA THR A 78 14.45 6.70 -15.50
C THR A 78 15.21 5.39 -15.46
N PHE A 79 15.49 4.81 -16.62
CA PHE A 79 16.35 3.65 -16.78
C PHE A 79 17.60 4.06 -17.55
N THR A 80 18.77 3.77 -17.00
CA THR A 80 20.07 4.05 -17.61
C THR A 80 20.90 2.79 -17.73
N THR A 81 21.59 2.65 -18.84
CA THR A 81 22.60 1.62 -19.05
C THR A 81 23.98 2.26 -19.05
N GLY A 82 24.94 1.56 -18.48
CA GLY A 82 26.33 2.01 -18.43
C GLY A 82 27.29 0.84 -18.35
N ARG A 83 28.58 1.15 -18.40
CA ARG A 83 29.64 0.20 -18.06
C ARG A 83 30.42 0.66 -16.84
N ASP A 84 30.70 -0.29 -15.96
CA ASP A 84 31.65 -0.14 -14.85
C ASP A 84 32.69 -1.25 -14.95
N ASP A 85 33.96 -0.87 -15.12
CA ASP A 85 35.08 -1.79 -15.39
C ASP A 85 34.80 -2.84 -16.49
N GLY A 86 34.07 -2.43 -17.52
CA GLY A 86 33.70 -3.30 -18.65
C GLY A 86 32.51 -4.22 -18.39
N THR A 87 31.93 -4.21 -17.19
CA THR A 87 30.70 -4.94 -16.83
C THR A 87 29.49 -4.06 -17.10
N TRP A 88 28.37 -4.65 -17.50
CA TRP A 88 27.15 -3.87 -17.73
C TRP A 88 26.49 -3.52 -16.39
N VAL A 89 26.11 -2.26 -16.25
CA VAL A 89 25.37 -1.75 -15.10
C VAL A 89 24.07 -1.15 -15.61
N LEU A 90 22.96 -1.60 -15.04
CA LEU A 90 21.63 -1.09 -15.30
C LEU A 90 21.17 -0.39 -14.03
N THR A 91 20.89 0.90 -14.12
CA THR A 91 20.34 1.68 -13.02
C THR A 91 18.92 2.10 -13.38
N GLN A 92 18.01 1.91 -12.44
CA GLN A 92 16.64 2.36 -12.58
C GLN A 92 16.25 3.18 -11.35
N THR A 93 15.70 4.37 -11.60
CA THR A 93 15.22 5.27 -10.56
C THR A 93 13.75 5.56 -10.80
N TYR A 94 12.97 5.55 -9.73
CA TYR A 94 11.54 5.88 -9.75
C TYR A 94 11.29 7.12 -8.92
N GLU A 95 10.57 8.07 -9.51
CA GLU A 95 10.08 9.28 -8.86
C GLU A 95 8.55 9.23 -8.79
N ASN A 96 7.99 9.66 -7.67
CA ASN A 96 6.54 9.86 -7.56
C ASN A 96 6.08 11.13 -8.31
N ASP A 97 4.78 11.39 -8.29
CA ASP A 97 4.13 12.59 -8.84
C ASP A 97 4.65 13.93 -8.26
N GLN A 98 5.39 13.89 -7.16
CA GLN A 98 6.02 15.05 -6.53
C GLN A 98 7.49 15.22 -6.91
N GLY A 99 8.04 14.34 -7.76
CA GLY A 99 9.46 14.32 -8.14
C GLY A 99 10.38 13.81 -7.03
N VAL A 100 9.83 13.11 -6.03
CA VAL A 100 10.63 12.49 -4.96
C VAL A 100 11.04 11.09 -5.42
N VAL A 101 12.34 10.80 -5.39
CA VAL A 101 12.85 9.45 -5.63
C VAL A 101 12.33 8.52 -4.54
N VAL A 102 11.51 7.55 -4.93
CA VAL A 102 10.89 6.56 -4.03
C VAL A 102 11.58 5.21 -4.09
N ASP A 103 12.29 4.92 -5.18
CA ASP A 103 13.04 3.67 -5.35
C ASP A 103 14.22 3.87 -6.30
N GLU A 104 15.30 3.12 -6.03
CA GLU A 104 16.47 3.02 -6.89
C GLU A 104 16.95 1.56 -6.91
N SER A 105 17.08 1.02 -8.11
CA SER A 105 17.53 -0.35 -8.36
C SER A 105 18.77 -0.35 -9.25
N ILE A 106 19.80 -1.09 -8.84
CA ILE A 106 21.04 -1.25 -9.60
C ILE A 106 21.25 -2.75 -9.84
N VAL A 107 21.44 -3.12 -11.10
CA VAL A 107 21.69 -4.50 -11.54
C VAL A 107 23.01 -4.53 -12.30
N VAL A 108 23.91 -5.39 -11.88
CA VAL A 108 25.19 -5.67 -12.54
C VAL A 108 25.05 -7.00 -13.29
N VAL A 109 25.39 -7.02 -14.58
CA VAL A 109 25.18 -8.17 -15.50
C VAL A 109 26.51 -8.72 -16.01
#